data_AF-A0A1B7ZER9-F1
#
_entry.id   AF-A0A1B7ZER9-F1
#
_cell.length_a   1.000
_cell.length_b   1.000
_cell.length_c   1.000
_cell.angle_alpha   90.00
_cell.angle_beta   90.00
_cell.angle_gamma   90.00
#
_symmetry.space_group_name_H-M   'P 1'
#
loop_
_entity.id
_entity.type
_entity.pdbx_description
1 polymer ?
#
loop_
_entity_poly.entity_id
_entity_poly.type
_entity_poly.pdbx_seq_one_letter_code
_entity_poly.pdbx_strand_id
1 'polypeptide(L)'
;MKNMTYLTLFLSSLLLISCSSPEQSSQEELTAITAKTMIEQEDNYLYGIEIYYSSAEAEIKNLENQKIKLVAELENGNKEAMEQIENIQIQIGKLIRFNEFLYSIKKPKGPIGPIPPPKPCLVGGENNCIPIQNISSKSVIVLGEELMVTDIIMKNNKNQSFKTTFESIKDEFGQSALQLKTGLKGEGIMYTTLKTKAVGEITIPTPVISM
;
A
#
# COMPACT_ATOMS: atom_id res chain seq x y z
N MET A 1 -68.17 3.49 -55.53
CA MET A 1 -67.30 3.15 -54.39
C MET A 1 -65.88 3.35 -54.88
N LYS A 2 -65.30 4.56 -54.95
CA LYS A 2 -64.92 5.51 -53.88
C LYS A 2 -64.11 4.83 -52.77
N ASN A 3 -62.81 5.16 -52.76
CA ASN A 3 -61.85 5.12 -51.66
C ASN A 3 -61.29 3.74 -51.26
N MET A 4 -60.14 3.34 -51.82
CA MET A 4 -59.17 2.50 -51.10
C MET A 4 -57.83 2.37 -51.84
N THR A 5 -57.08 3.45 -52.09
CA THR A 5 -55.67 3.32 -52.55
C THR A 5 -54.80 4.57 -52.44
N TYR A 6 -54.95 5.42 -51.41
CA TYR A 6 -54.05 6.58 -51.23
C TYR A 6 -53.79 6.89 -49.75
N LEU A 7 -53.29 5.92 -48.97
CA LEU A 7 -52.99 6.13 -47.55
C LEU A 7 -51.62 5.58 -47.10
N THR A 8 -50.60 5.59 -47.97
CA THR A 8 -49.24 5.18 -47.58
C THR A 8 -48.14 5.92 -48.33
N LEU A 9 -48.25 7.24 -48.49
CA LEU A 9 -47.14 8.06 -49.02
C LEU A 9 -47.27 9.54 -48.64
N PHE A 10 -47.46 9.83 -47.35
CA PHE A 10 -47.47 11.21 -46.85
C PHE A 10 -47.03 11.31 -45.38
N LEU A 11 -45.95 10.64 -44.99
CA LEU A 11 -45.41 10.71 -43.63
C LEU A 11 -43.88 10.66 -43.59
N SER A 12 -43.19 11.39 -44.48
CA SER A 12 -41.72 11.38 -44.51
C SER A 12 -41.09 12.72 -44.91
N SER A 13 -41.66 13.85 -44.46
CA SER A 13 -41.11 15.17 -44.81
C SER A 13 -41.43 16.30 -43.82
N LEU A 14 -41.45 16.01 -42.51
CA LEU A 14 -41.49 17.03 -41.46
C LEU A 14 -40.62 16.55 -40.30
N LEU A 15 -39.34 16.94 -40.29
CA LEU A 15 -38.50 17.12 -39.08
C LEU A 15 -37.11 17.68 -39.47
N LEU A 16 -37.07 18.69 -40.34
CA LEU A 16 -35.90 19.56 -40.48
C LEU A 16 -36.41 20.98 -40.34
N ILE A 17 -36.18 21.57 -39.17
CA ILE A 17 -35.96 22.98 -38.83
C ILE A 17 -36.32 23.14 -37.34
N SER A 18 -35.30 23.14 -36.48
CA SER A 18 -35.26 24.02 -35.32
C SER A 18 -33.80 24.33 -34.98
N CYS A 19 -33.47 25.57 -35.33
CA CYS A 19 -32.48 26.49 -34.81
C CYS A 19 -31.35 25.97 -33.92
N SER A 20 -30.15 26.19 -34.45
CA SER A 20 -28.94 26.53 -33.73
C SER A 20 -29.16 27.47 -32.54
N SER A 21 -28.69 27.05 -31.38
CA SER A 21 -27.96 27.91 -30.44
C SER A 21 -26.82 27.04 -29.90
N PRO A 22 -25.55 27.46 -29.97
CA PRO A 22 -24.49 26.74 -29.29
C PRO A 22 -24.66 27.05 -27.80
N GLU A 23 -25.44 26.23 -27.10
CA GLU A 23 -25.26 26.11 -25.65
C GLU A 23 -23.92 25.40 -25.45
N GLN A 24 -22.89 26.25 -25.43
CA GLN A 24 -21.58 25.99 -24.87
C GLN A 24 -21.77 25.82 -23.35
N SER A 25 -22.55 24.80 -22.94
CA SER A 25 -22.55 24.31 -21.56
C SER A 25 -21.30 23.44 -21.42
N SER A 26 -20.17 24.14 -21.34
CA SER A 26 -19.10 23.84 -20.40
C SER A 26 -18.90 22.34 -20.15
N GLN A 27 -18.35 21.65 -21.14
CA GLN A 27 -17.54 20.46 -20.89
C GLN A 27 -16.42 20.77 -19.89
N GLU A 28 -16.04 22.05 -19.77
CA GLU A 28 -15.28 22.66 -18.68
C GLU A 28 -15.96 22.62 -17.30
N GLU A 29 -17.29 22.66 -17.15
CA GLU A 29 -17.94 22.53 -15.83
C GLU A 29 -18.08 21.07 -15.41
N LEU A 30 -18.34 20.12 -16.33
CA LEU A 30 -18.28 18.70 -15.97
C LEU A 30 -16.84 18.27 -15.64
N THR A 31 -15.84 18.77 -16.36
CA THR A 31 -14.44 18.50 -16.01
C THR A 31 -13.98 19.30 -14.79
N ALA A 32 -14.48 20.51 -14.54
CA ALA A 32 -14.15 21.28 -13.33
C ALA A 32 -14.86 20.75 -12.07
N ILE A 33 -16.07 20.18 -12.17
CA ILE A 33 -16.73 19.49 -11.04
C ILE A 33 -16.01 18.17 -10.77
N THR A 34 -15.59 17.43 -11.80
CA THR A 34 -14.77 16.21 -11.63
C THR A 34 -13.36 16.55 -11.09
N ALA A 35 -12.77 17.68 -11.49
CA ALA A 35 -11.45 18.14 -11.05
C ALA A 35 -11.48 18.83 -9.67
N LYS A 36 -12.56 19.51 -9.28
CA LYS A 36 -12.71 20.08 -7.92
C LYS A 36 -12.98 19.00 -6.87
N THR A 37 -13.60 17.90 -7.26
CA THR A 37 -13.84 16.76 -6.34
C THR A 37 -12.62 15.86 -6.20
N MET A 38 -11.61 15.98 -7.07
CA MET A 38 -10.31 15.31 -6.93
C MET A 38 -9.32 16.03 -5.97
N ILE A 39 -9.75 17.13 -5.32
CA ILE A 39 -8.96 17.82 -4.27
C ILE A 39 -9.65 17.68 -2.90
N GLU A 40 -10.37 16.59 -2.67
CA GLU A 40 -10.40 15.98 -1.35
C GLU A 40 -9.37 14.87 -1.38
N GLN A 41 -8.29 15.01 -0.60
CA GLN A 41 -7.25 13.98 -0.48
C GLN A 41 -7.93 12.64 -0.15
N GLU A 42 -8.06 11.77 -1.17
CA GLU A 42 -8.42 10.37 -0.99
C GLU A 42 -7.46 9.78 0.03
N ASP A 43 -8.00 9.26 1.13
CA ASP A 43 -7.19 8.49 2.07
C ASP A 43 -6.56 7.34 1.27
N ASN A 44 -5.23 7.30 1.20
CA ASN A 44 -4.54 6.22 0.49
C ASN A 44 -4.65 4.95 1.32
N TYR A 45 -5.59 4.07 0.93
CA TYR A 45 -5.74 2.74 1.53
C TYR A 45 -4.60 1.83 1.07
N LEU A 46 -3.87 1.28 2.03
CA LEU A 46 -2.77 0.35 1.81
C LEU A 46 -3.10 -1.02 2.39
N TYR A 47 -2.81 -2.08 1.64
CA TYR A 47 -3.03 -3.45 2.09
C TYR A 47 -1.87 -3.88 2.99
N GLY A 48 -2.10 -3.87 4.31
CA GLY A 48 -1.10 -4.18 5.32
C GLY A 48 -0.50 -5.57 5.15
N ILE A 49 -1.30 -6.59 4.80
CA ILE A 49 -0.81 -7.94 4.54
C ILE A 49 0.27 -7.94 3.44
N GLU A 50 0.02 -7.24 2.34
CA GLU A 50 0.97 -7.17 1.22
C GLU A 50 2.22 -6.36 1.61
N ILE A 51 2.04 -5.24 2.30
CA ILE A 51 3.15 -4.42 2.81
C ILE A 51 4.06 -5.26 3.70
N TYR A 52 3.50 -5.94 4.70
CA TYR A 52 4.29 -6.68 5.68
C TYR A 52 4.90 -7.93 5.07
N TYR A 53 4.22 -8.57 4.12
CA TYR A 53 4.77 -9.71 3.38
C TYR A 53 6.02 -9.29 2.60
N SER A 54 5.91 -8.26 1.75
CA SER A 54 7.05 -7.79 0.95
C SER A 54 8.18 -7.22 1.82
N SER A 55 7.84 -6.56 2.93
CA SER A 55 8.84 -6.05 3.89
C SER A 55 9.56 -7.18 4.61
N ALA A 56 8.87 -8.26 4.97
CA ALA A 56 9.47 -9.43 5.59
C ALA A 56 10.40 -10.19 4.63
N GLU A 57 10.02 -10.33 3.35
CA GLU A 57 10.91 -10.91 2.33
C GLU A 57 12.20 -10.09 2.14
N ALA A 58 12.05 -8.76 2.09
CA ALA A 58 13.19 -7.85 2.00
C ALA A 58 14.12 -7.99 3.21
N GLU A 59 13.56 -8.08 4.42
CA GLU A 59 14.36 -8.21 5.64
C GLU A 59 15.03 -9.59 5.74
N ILE A 60 14.37 -10.68 5.32
CA ILE A 60 15.01 -12.00 5.21
C ILE A 60 16.27 -11.89 4.35
N LYS A 61 16.17 -11.27 3.18
CA LYS A 61 17.31 -11.12 2.26
C LYS A 61 18.42 -10.24 2.84
N ASN A 62 18.06 -9.16 3.52
CA ASN A 62 19.00 -8.31 4.23
C ASN A 62 19.78 -9.10 5.31
N LEU A 63 19.06 -9.88 6.12
CA LEU A 63 19.62 -10.74 7.15
C LEU A 63 20.49 -11.86 6.56
N GLU A 64 20.11 -12.46 5.43
CA GLU A 64 20.95 -13.43 4.72
C GLU A 64 22.27 -12.83 4.25
N ASN A 65 22.24 -11.61 3.70
CA ASN A 65 23.46 -10.90 3.30
C ASN A 65 24.35 -10.57 4.51
N GLN A 66 23.77 -10.19 5.65
CA GLN A 66 24.52 -9.97 6.89
C GLN A 66 25.14 -11.26 7.42
N LYS A 67 24.40 -12.37 7.39
CA LYS A 67 24.89 -13.70 7.76
C LYS A 67 26.11 -14.10 6.93
N ILE A 68 26.08 -13.87 5.60
CA ILE A 68 27.22 -14.17 4.71
C ILE A 68 28.48 -13.39 5.14
N LYS A 69 28.33 -12.10 5.47
CA LYS A 69 29.45 -11.27 5.97
C LYS A 69 30.00 -11.81 7.29
N LEU A 70 29.13 -12.16 8.23
CA LEU A 70 29.52 -12.70 9.54
C LEU A 70 30.18 -14.08 9.45
N VAL A 71 29.75 -14.93 8.51
CA VAL A 71 30.43 -16.22 8.25
C VAL A 71 31.87 -15.97 7.79
N ALA A 72 32.09 -15.01 6.88
CA ALA A 72 33.44 -14.64 6.47
C ALA A 72 34.28 -14.08 7.65
N GLU A 73 33.69 -13.29 8.55
CA GLU A 73 34.38 -12.84 9.76
C GLU A 73 34.74 -13.99 10.71
N LEU A 74 33.83 -14.95 10.87
CA LEU A 74 34.05 -16.14 11.69
C LEU A 74 35.21 -17.00 11.13
N GLU A 75 35.25 -17.20 9.82
CA GLU A 75 36.34 -17.89 9.13
C GLU A 75 37.69 -17.16 9.30
N ASN A 76 37.66 -15.82 9.42
CA ASN A 76 38.82 -15.00 9.74
C ASN A 76 39.19 -14.97 11.25
N GLY A 77 38.51 -15.78 12.07
CA GLY A 77 38.83 -15.97 13.49
C GLY A 77 38.01 -15.13 14.47
N ASN A 78 37.03 -14.33 14.00
CA ASN A 78 36.13 -13.60 14.88
C ASN A 78 35.05 -14.52 15.47
N LYS A 79 35.29 -15.09 16.65
CA LYS A 79 34.36 -16.02 17.30
C LYS A 79 33.06 -15.37 17.77
N GLU A 80 33.05 -14.06 17.99
CA GLU A 80 31.83 -13.31 18.40
C GLU A 80 30.78 -13.29 17.28
N ALA A 81 31.19 -13.52 16.02
CA ALA A 81 30.27 -13.61 14.88
C ALA A 81 29.30 -14.78 15.00
N MET A 82 29.62 -15.85 15.74
CA MET A 82 28.75 -17.02 15.89
C MET A 82 27.41 -16.66 16.54
N GLU A 83 27.44 -15.91 17.65
CA GLU A 83 26.22 -15.50 18.37
C GLU A 83 25.33 -14.63 17.47
N GLN A 84 25.94 -13.75 16.65
CA GLN A 84 25.20 -12.93 15.69
C GLN A 84 24.58 -13.77 14.57
N ILE A 85 25.28 -14.78 14.07
CA ILE A 85 24.76 -15.73 13.06
C ILE A 85 23.55 -16.48 13.61
N GLU A 86 23.62 -17.02 14.82
CA GLU A 86 22.52 -17.74 15.46
C GLU A 86 21.29 -16.84 15.65
N ASN A 87 21.51 -15.61 16.13
CA ASN A 87 20.44 -14.62 16.27
C ASN A 87 19.78 -14.28 14.93
N ILE A 88 20.57 -14.11 13.87
CA ILE A 88 20.06 -13.88 12.51
C ILE A 88 19.24 -15.08 12.02
N GLN A 89 19.71 -16.32 12.23
CA GLN A 89 18.99 -17.52 11.83
C GLN A 89 17.63 -17.63 12.53
N ILE A 90 17.56 -17.31 13.82
CA ILE A 90 16.31 -17.27 14.59
C ILE A 90 15.36 -16.21 14.00
N GLN A 91 15.86 -15.02 13.68
CA GLN A 91 15.05 -13.95 13.08
C GLN A 91 14.51 -14.34 11.70
N ILE A 92 15.35 -14.93 10.83
CA ILE A 92 14.92 -15.45 9.51
C ILE A 92 13.82 -16.50 9.69
N GLY A 93 14.01 -17.48 10.58
CA GLY A 93 13.00 -18.51 10.84
C GLY A 93 11.70 -17.95 11.42
N LYS A 94 11.75 -16.80 12.10
CA LYS A 94 10.56 -16.09 12.57
C LYS A 94 9.85 -15.35 11.44
N LEU A 95 10.59 -14.68 10.55
CA LEU A 95 10.04 -13.99 9.38
C LEU A 95 9.40 -14.95 8.38
N ILE A 96 10.00 -16.14 8.15
CA ILE A 96 9.43 -17.18 7.28
C ILE A 96 8.07 -17.64 7.81
N ARG A 97 7.99 -18.01 9.09
CA ARG A 97 6.71 -18.42 9.72
C ARG A 97 5.66 -17.31 9.72
N PHE A 98 6.09 -16.06 9.86
CA PHE A 98 5.21 -14.90 9.74
C PHE A 98 4.66 -14.76 8.32
N ASN A 99 5.48 -14.92 7.29
CA ASN A 99 5.04 -14.89 5.89
C ASN A 99 4.07 -16.03 5.55
N GLU A 100 4.35 -17.25 6.01
CA GLU A 100 3.42 -18.39 5.89
C GLU A 100 2.07 -18.07 6.54
N PHE A 101 2.09 -17.42 7.71
CA PHE A 101 0.88 -16.96 8.37
C PHE A 101 0.13 -15.89 7.56
N LEU A 102 0.83 -14.90 7.00
CA LEU A 102 0.20 -13.87 6.15
C LEU A 102 -0.51 -14.48 4.94
N TYR A 103 0.07 -15.52 4.31
CA TYR A 103 -0.58 -16.26 3.21
C TYR A 103 -1.87 -16.98 3.63
N SER A 104 -2.00 -17.34 4.92
CA SER A 104 -3.19 -18.02 5.43
C SER A 104 -4.35 -17.05 5.74
N ILE A 105 -4.07 -15.74 5.83
CA ILE A 105 -5.08 -14.72 6.13
C ILE A 105 -5.95 -14.49 4.90
N LYS A 106 -7.27 -14.38 5.12
CA LYS A 106 -8.21 -14.05 4.05
C LYS A 106 -7.96 -12.63 3.55
N LYS A 107 -7.97 -12.45 2.23
CA LYS A 107 -7.83 -11.14 1.62
C LYS A 107 -8.94 -10.18 2.11
N PRO A 108 -8.62 -8.90 2.36
CA PRO A 108 -9.61 -7.91 2.74
C PRO A 108 -10.69 -7.72 1.66
N LYS A 109 -11.91 -7.34 2.07
CA LYS A 109 -13.03 -6.97 1.20
C LYS A 109 -12.88 -5.51 0.72
N GLY A 110 -13.45 -5.17 -0.44
CA GLY A 110 -13.59 -3.78 -0.93
C GLY A 110 -13.04 -3.50 -2.34
N PRO A 111 -13.35 -2.33 -2.96
CA PRO A 111 -12.68 -1.89 -4.16
C PRO A 111 -11.23 -1.60 -3.79
N ILE A 112 -10.38 -2.52 -4.22
CA ILE A 112 -8.94 -2.35 -4.26
C ILE A 112 -8.72 -1.15 -5.17
N GLY A 113 -8.49 0.04 -4.63
CA GLY A 113 -7.97 1.16 -5.42
C GLY A 113 -6.77 0.62 -6.22
N PRO A 114 -6.61 1.01 -7.50
CA PRO A 114 -5.62 0.37 -8.37
C PRO A 114 -4.30 0.28 -7.61
N ILE A 115 -3.77 -0.95 -7.48
CA ILE A 115 -2.47 -1.18 -6.86
C ILE A 115 -1.53 -0.17 -7.51
N PRO A 116 -1.01 0.82 -6.75
CA PRO A 116 -0.18 1.83 -7.35
C PRO A 116 0.97 1.09 -8.05
N PRO A 117 1.27 1.41 -9.32
CA PRO A 117 2.26 0.67 -10.09
C PRO A 117 3.55 0.59 -9.27
N PRO A 118 4.22 -0.58 -9.24
CA PRO A 118 5.41 -0.78 -8.43
C PRO A 118 6.42 0.35 -8.71
N LYS A 119 6.70 1.14 -7.67
CA LYS A 119 7.54 2.34 -7.77
C LYS A 119 9.03 1.96 -7.81
N PRO A 120 9.88 2.82 -8.40
CA PRO A 120 11.31 2.57 -8.50
C PRO A 120 11.93 2.32 -7.13
N CYS A 121 12.80 1.32 -7.07
CA CYS A 121 13.45 0.84 -5.86
C CYS A 121 14.50 1.86 -5.36
N LEU A 122 14.71 1.94 -4.04
CA LEU A 122 15.68 2.88 -3.42
C LEU A 122 17.15 2.59 -3.79
N VAL A 123 17.46 1.47 -4.45
CA VAL A 123 18.84 1.05 -4.69
C VAL A 123 18.99 0.53 -6.12
N GLY A 124 19.80 1.24 -6.91
CA GLY A 124 20.31 0.77 -8.19
C GLY A 124 21.27 -0.40 -7.99
N GLY A 125 21.17 -1.40 -8.86
CA GLY A 125 22.04 -2.57 -8.88
C GLY A 125 21.30 -3.86 -8.50
N GLU A 126 20.89 -4.59 -9.55
CA GLU A 126 20.66 -6.03 -9.63
C GLU A 126 20.04 -6.72 -8.38
N ASN A 127 18.74 -7.05 -8.50
CA ASN A 127 18.01 -8.07 -7.74
C ASN A 127 17.36 -7.72 -6.38
N ASN A 128 17.28 -6.45 -5.96
CA ASN A 128 16.73 -6.08 -4.64
C ASN A 128 15.67 -4.95 -4.70
N CYS A 129 14.47 -5.22 -5.22
CA CYS A 129 13.39 -4.26 -5.08
C CYS A 129 12.68 -4.43 -3.75
N ILE A 130 12.93 -3.51 -2.80
CA ILE A 130 12.11 -3.36 -1.60
C ILE A 130 11.05 -2.31 -1.94
N PRO A 131 9.74 -2.65 -1.97
CA PRO A 131 8.71 -1.71 -2.38
C PRO A 131 8.59 -0.58 -1.36
N ILE A 132 8.76 0.65 -1.83
CA ILE A 132 8.63 1.86 -1.01
C ILE A 132 7.15 2.21 -0.87
N GLN A 133 6.70 2.39 0.37
CA GLN A 133 5.32 2.81 0.64
C GLN A 133 5.24 4.33 0.78
N ASN A 134 4.34 4.95 0.03
CA ASN A 134 4.05 6.37 0.25
C ASN A 134 3.06 6.46 1.41
N ILE A 135 3.50 7.09 2.47
CA ILE A 135 2.65 7.40 3.60
C ILE A 135 2.40 8.90 3.62
N SER A 136 1.22 9.27 4.06
CA SER A 136 0.84 10.63 4.38
C SER A 136 0.27 10.64 5.79
N SER A 137 0.02 11.82 6.35
CA SER A 137 -0.69 11.96 7.63
C SER A 137 -2.13 11.42 7.63
N LYS A 138 -2.61 10.96 6.47
CA LYS A 138 -3.95 10.42 6.24
C LYS A 138 -3.94 8.97 5.76
N SER A 139 -2.77 8.36 5.59
CA SER A 139 -2.69 6.99 5.08
C SER A 139 -3.36 6.01 6.03
N VAL A 140 -4.17 5.12 5.45
CA VAL A 140 -4.91 4.08 6.15
C VAL A 140 -4.35 2.71 5.75
N ILE A 141 -3.81 1.95 6.71
CA ILE A 141 -3.30 0.59 6.46
C ILE A 141 -4.33 -0.42 6.91
N VAL A 142 -4.92 -1.16 5.97
CA VAL A 142 -5.89 -2.23 6.25
C VAL A 142 -5.16 -3.50 6.68
N LEU A 143 -5.44 -4.01 7.87
CA LEU A 143 -4.68 -5.11 8.49
C LEU A 143 -5.35 -6.47 8.35
N GLY A 144 -6.67 -6.52 8.26
CA GLY A 144 -7.44 -7.74 8.55
C GLY A 144 -7.65 -7.94 10.06
N GLU A 145 -8.39 -8.97 10.46
CA GLU A 145 -8.74 -9.22 11.88
C GLU A 145 -7.61 -9.92 12.65
N GLU A 146 -6.70 -10.56 11.92
CA GLU A 146 -5.68 -11.46 12.46
C GLU A 146 -4.37 -10.75 12.82
N LEU A 147 -4.21 -9.49 12.40
CA LEU A 147 -3.04 -8.65 12.66
C LEU A 147 -3.38 -7.55 13.66
N MET A 148 -2.71 -7.58 14.83
CA MET A 148 -2.81 -6.52 15.82
C MET A 148 -1.50 -5.74 15.86
N VAL A 149 -1.55 -4.43 15.60
CA VAL A 149 -0.39 -3.55 15.79
C VAL A 149 -0.30 -3.09 17.24
N THR A 150 0.89 -3.24 17.83
CA THR A 150 1.17 -2.85 19.21
C THR A 150 2.05 -1.61 19.29
N ASP A 151 2.91 -1.38 18.29
CA ASP A 151 3.79 -0.22 18.24
C ASP A 151 4.18 0.14 16.79
N ILE A 152 4.45 1.42 16.55
CA ILE A 152 5.00 1.92 15.28
C ILE A 152 6.05 2.99 15.58
N ILE A 153 7.28 2.75 15.12
CA ILE A 153 8.39 3.70 15.22
C ILE A 153 8.86 4.05 13.81
N MET A 154 8.99 5.34 13.50
CA MET A 154 9.59 5.78 12.24
C MET A 154 10.96 6.41 12.47
N LYS A 155 11.92 6.05 11.62
CA LYS A 155 13.27 6.62 11.64
C LYS A 155 13.68 7.12 10.26
N ASN A 156 14.37 8.25 10.19
CA ASN A 156 15.00 8.70 8.94
C ASN A 156 16.35 8.01 8.71
N ASN A 157 16.98 8.32 7.57
CA ASN A 157 18.33 7.86 7.21
C ASN A 157 19.44 8.27 8.21
N LYS A 158 19.21 9.28 9.06
CA LYS A 158 20.10 9.69 10.16
C LYS A 158 19.79 8.98 11.47
N ASN A 159 18.94 7.94 11.44
CA ASN A 159 18.48 7.18 12.61
C ASN A 159 17.76 8.05 13.67
N GLN A 160 17.24 9.21 13.28
CA GLN A 160 16.43 10.07 14.15
C GLN A 160 15.01 9.52 14.20
N SER A 161 14.52 9.25 15.39
CA SER A 161 13.16 8.77 15.62
C SER A 161 12.15 9.89 15.55
N PHE A 162 11.04 9.66 14.86
CA PHE A 162 9.90 10.57 14.79
C PHE A 162 8.74 9.99 15.57
N LYS A 163 8.08 10.83 16.37
CA LYS A 163 6.86 10.44 17.08
C LYS A 163 5.81 10.07 16.04
N THR A 164 5.47 8.79 16.00
CA THR A 164 4.41 8.24 15.16
C THR A 164 3.31 7.79 16.10
N THR A 165 2.10 8.24 15.85
CA THR A 165 0.91 7.76 16.54
C THR A 165 0.00 7.08 15.54
N PHE A 166 -0.66 6.02 15.96
CA PHE A 166 -1.66 5.34 15.14
C PHE A 166 -2.97 5.23 15.88
N GLU A 167 -4.06 5.30 15.12
CA GLU A 167 -5.41 5.04 15.60
C GLU A 167 -5.96 3.81 14.89
N SER A 168 -6.41 2.83 15.68
CA SER A 168 -7.14 1.68 15.14
C SER A 168 -8.55 2.11 14.80
N ILE A 169 -8.89 2.07 13.52
CA ILE A 169 -10.20 2.42 12.98
C ILE A 169 -10.83 1.18 12.32
N LYS A 170 -12.12 1.29 12.00
CA LYS A 170 -12.77 0.36 11.07
C LYS A 170 -12.88 1.02 9.71
N ASP A 171 -12.51 0.31 8.65
CA ASP A 171 -12.76 0.78 7.29
C ASP A 171 -14.25 0.71 6.92
N GLU A 172 -14.60 1.15 5.72
CA GLU A 172 -15.97 1.13 5.19
C GLU A 172 -16.56 -0.30 5.03
N PHE A 173 -15.72 -1.33 5.06
CA PHE A 173 -16.11 -2.75 5.05
C PHE A 173 -16.13 -3.38 6.45
N GLY A 174 -15.89 -2.59 7.50
CA GLY A 174 -15.87 -3.01 8.90
C GLY A 174 -14.58 -3.70 9.34
N GLN A 175 -13.52 -3.67 8.52
CA GLN A 175 -12.24 -4.32 8.76
C GLN A 175 -11.32 -3.45 9.62
N SER A 176 -10.42 -4.09 10.36
CA SER A 176 -9.41 -3.38 11.15
C SER A 176 -8.44 -2.65 10.23
N ALA A 177 -8.28 -1.34 10.45
CA ALA A 177 -7.32 -0.51 9.75
C ALA A 177 -6.60 0.44 10.71
N LEU A 178 -5.46 0.96 10.27
CA LEU A 178 -4.63 1.91 11.03
C LEU A 178 -4.55 3.22 10.31
N GLN A 179 -4.96 4.29 10.98
CA GLN A 179 -4.65 5.64 10.51
C GLN A 179 -3.33 6.11 11.13
N LEU A 180 -2.36 6.46 10.28
CA LEU A 180 -1.04 6.90 10.73
C LEU A 180 -0.96 8.43 10.82
N LYS A 181 -0.39 8.93 11.92
CA LYS A 181 0.01 10.33 12.07
C LYS A 181 1.50 10.38 12.38
N THR A 182 2.28 10.94 11.46
CA THR A 182 3.75 11.02 11.56
C THR A 182 4.25 12.42 11.23
N GLY A 183 5.34 12.82 11.90
CA GLY A 183 6.09 14.04 11.59
C GLY A 183 7.28 13.81 10.64
N LEU A 184 7.48 12.58 10.15
CA LEU A 184 8.52 12.27 9.18
C LEU A 184 8.31 13.09 7.90
N LYS A 185 9.39 13.64 7.35
CA LYS A 185 9.40 14.29 6.01
C LYS A 185 10.47 13.64 5.16
N GLY A 186 10.10 13.14 3.99
CA GLY A 186 10.99 12.40 3.10
C GLY A 186 11.12 10.92 3.45
N GLU A 187 12.28 10.34 3.14
CA GLU A 187 12.53 8.90 3.26
C GLU A 187 12.81 8.45 4.69
N GLY A 188 12.35 7.24 5.01
CA GLY A 188 12.62 6.58 6.28
C GLY A 188 12.25 5.11 6.30
N ILE A 189 12.38 4.51 7.48
CA ILE A 189 11.95 3.14 7.77
C ILE A 189 10.89 3.22 8.86
N MET A 190 9.73 2.64 8.58
CA MET A 190 8.67 2.38 9.55
C MET A 190 8.87 0.99 10.14
N TYR A 191 9.08 0.92 11.45
CA TYR A 191 9.16 -0.32 12.21
C TYR A 191 7.81 -0.56 12.85
N THR A 192 7.04 -1.49 12.29
CA THR A 192 5.73 -1.85 12.82
C THR A 192 5.82 -3.14 13.61
N THR A 193 5.49 -3.07 14.90
CA THR A 193 5.41 -4.25 15.78
C THR A 193 4.00 -4.82 15.73
N LEU A 194 3.92 -6.07 15.31
CA LEU A 194 2.70 -6.85 15.13
C LEU A 194 2.66 -7.99 16.15
N LYS A 195 1.50 -8.18 16.78
CA LYS A 195 1.19 -9.35 17.57
C LYS A 195 0.32 -10.30 16.76
N THR A 196 0.78 -11.53 16.63
CA THR A 196 0.14 -12.61 15.86
C THR A 196 0.09 -13.90 16.67
N LYS A 197 -0.80 -14.81 16.27
CA LYS A 197 -0.87 -16.15 16.87
C LYS A 197 0.28 -17.06 16.43
N ALA A 198 0.89 -16.80 15.28
CA ALA A 198 1.92 -17.68 14.70
C ALA A 198 3.31 -17.47 15.31
N VAL A 199 3.71 -16.21 15.54
CA VAL A 199 5.08 -15.87 15.96
C VAL A 199 5.17 -15.01 17.22
N GLY A 200 4.04 -14.78 17.91
CA GLY A 200 3.97 -13.87 19.04
C GLY A 200 4.12 -12.43 18.55
N GLU A 201 5.16 -11.72 18.96
CA GLU A 201 5.45 -10.36 18.52
C GLU A 201 6.53 -10.33 17.44
N ILE A 202 6.35 -9.55 16.38
CA ILE A 202 7.35 -9.38 15.32
C ILE A 202 7.40 -7.92 14.87
N THR A 203 8.59 -7.37 14.71
CA THR A 203 8.78 -6.01 14.19
C THR A 203 9.23 -6.09 12.75
N ILE A 204 8.47 -5.46 11.85
CA ILE A 204 8.73 -5.47 10.42
C ILE A 204 9.24 -4.09 9.99
N PRO A 205 10.46 -3.99 9.42
CA PRO A 205 10.96 -2.75 8.84
C PRO A 205 10.39 -2.56 7.42
N THR A 206 9.67 -1.47 7.21
CA THR A 206 9.08 -1.10 5.92
C THR A 206 9.65 0.23 5.46
N PRO A 207 10.34 0.29 4.29
CA PRO A 207 10.74 1.57 3.71
C PRO A 207 9.54 2.43 3.34
N VAL A 208 9.58 3.69 3.75
CA VAL A 208 8.49 4.65 3.54
C VAL A 208 9.02 5.98 3.01
N ILE A 209 8.20 6.66 2.21
CA ILE A 209 8.35 8.08 1.88
C ILE A 209 7.14 8.80 2.47
N SER A 210 7.41 9.77 3.34
CA SER A 210 6.39 10.64 3.92
C SER A 210 6.36 11.97 3.17
N MET A 211 5.21 12.28 2.56
CA MET A 211 4.95 13.54 1.82
C MET A 211 4.18 14.54 2.67
#